data_AF-A0A1I9G8A3-F1
#
_entry.id   AF-A0A1I9G8A3-F1
#
_cell.length_a   1.000
_cell.length_b   1.000
_cell.length_c   1.000
_cell.angle_alpha   90.00
_cell.angle_beta   90.00
_cell.angle_gamma   90.00
#
_symmetry.space_group_name_H-M   'P 1'
#
loop_
_entity.id
_entity.type
_entity.pdbx_description
1 polymer ?
#
loop_
_entity_poly.entity_id
_entity_poly.type
_entity_poly.pdbx_seq_one_letter_code
_entity_poly.pdbx_strand_id
1 'polypeptide(L)'
;MVSETETVGAVTDNCMDEVDMETMKVVQEQFLSADANEIKEVSEHSKQVKFKTQIVWRNVALFSALHVASLVGIYQFIFLAKWPTLFWYCTCWLMGVMGITAGAHRLWSHRSYKARWPARLFLMFCNSMAFQASFLPFNDVIEWSRDHRCHHKWTDTDADPHNTTRGMFFAHMGWLMVRKHPEVKRKGSQLDLSDLFNDPILAFQRRYCSTLHGTWLINSLAHKYGFKPYNPNITPVESLWLAVTAMGEGGHNYHHTFPQDYRTSEYVLHFNVTKLFIDILFFLGLAYDMKVVPQE
;
A
#
# COMPACT_ATOMS: atom_id res chain seq x y z
N MET A 1 -18.22 -8.66 74.82
CA MET A 1 -19.51 -8.18 74.30
C MET A 1 -19.25 -6.87 73.60
N VAL A 2 -19.20 -6.89 72.27
CA VAL A 2 -20.00 -6.08 71.33
C VAL A 2 -19.68 -6.68 69.95
N SER A 3 -20.73 -7.09 69.26
CA SER A 3 -20.73 -7.70 67.94
C SER A 3 -21.13 -6.61 66.96
N GLU A 4 -20.29 -6.30 65.98
CA GLU A 4 -20.67 -5.50 64.81
C GLU A 4 -20.53 -6.35 63.56
N THR A 5 -21.68 -6.88 63.14
CA THR A 5 -21.93 -7.38 61.80
C THR A 5 -22.26 -6.18 60.91
N GLU A 6 -21.31 -5.74 60.09
CA GLU A 6 -21.60 -4.90 58.92
C GLU A 6 -21.96 -5.80 57.73
N THR A 7 -23.26 -5.81 57.42
CA THR A 7 -23.82 -6.31 56.17
C THR A 7 -23.34 -5.42 55.02
N VAL A 8 -22.35 -5.90 54.25
CA VAL A 8 -22.03 -5.35 52.94
C VAL A 8 -23.24 -5.60 52.05
N GLY A 9 -23.93 -4.51 51.71
CA GLY A 9 -25.10 -4.50 50.87
C GLY A 9 -24.83 -5.22 49.55
N ALA A 10 -25.76 -6.10 49.19
CA ALA A 10 -25.93 -6.59 47.85
C ALA A 10 -26.07 -5.39 46.91
N VAL A 11 -25.00 -5.08 46.16
CA VAL A 11 -25.12 -4.28 44.94
C VAL A 11 -25.85 -5.19 43.96
N THR A 12 -27.14 -4.93 43.84
CA THR A 12 -28.05 -5.57 42.90
C THR A 12 -27.49 -5.44 41.49
N ASP A 13 -27.11 -6.59 40.95
CA ASP A 13 -26.87 -6.89 39.54
C ASP A 13 -28.19 -6.70 38.78
N ASN A 14 -28.53 -5.45 38.42
CA ASN A 14 -29.76 -5.11 37.68
C ASN A 14 -29.77 -3.68 37.08
N CYS A 15 -28.65 -3.24 36.49
CA CYS A 15 -28.59 -1.97 35.74
C CYS A 15 -27.90 -2.14 34.38
N MET A 16 -28.42 -3.05 33.55
CA MET A 16 -28.36 -2.84 32.10
C MET A 16 -29.67 -2.15 31.73
N ASP A 17 -29.64 -0.82 31.70
CA ASP A 17 -30.79 0.00 31.29
C ASP A 17 -31.29 -0.45 29.90
N GLU A 18 -32.60 -0.40 29.62
CA GLU A 18 -33.16 -0.81 28.32
C GLU A 18 -32.47 -0.12 27.11
N VAL A 19 -31.97 1.10 27.32
CA VAL A 19 -31.16 1.87 26.36
C VAL A 19 -29.85 1.15 26.01
N ASP A 20 -29.23 0.48 26.97
CA ASP A 20 -28.01 -0.32 26.76
C ASP A 20 -28.33 -1.59 25.96
N MET A 21 -29.47 -2.22 26.23
CA MET A 21 -29.91 -3.42 25.51
C MET A 21 -30.30 -3.13 24.05
N GLU A 22 -30.98 -2.02 23.78
CA GLU A 22 -31.31 -1.58 22.42
C GLU A 22 -30.04 -1.18 21.63
N THR A 23 -29.11 -0.49 22.30
CA THR A 23 -27.81 -0.14 21.71
C THR A 23 -27.00 -1.40 21.35
N MET A 24 -26.95 -2.39 22.25
CA MET A 24 -26.25 -3.66 21.99
C MET A 24 -26.87 -4.45 20.82
N LYS A 25 -28.20 -4.42 20.67
CA LYS A 25 -28.88 -5.03 19.51
C LYS A 25 -28.47 -4.35 18.21
N VAL A 26 -28.49 -3.01 18.18
CA VAL A 26 -28.06 -2.24 17.00
C VAL A 26 -26.60 -2.53 16.66
N VAL A 27 -25.71 -2.61 17.65
CA VAL A 27 -24.30 -2.95 17.44
C VAL A 27 -24.13 -4.34 16.83
N GLN A 28 -24.88 -5.34 17.30
CA GLN A 28 -24.77 -6.71 16.78
C GLN A 28 -25.20 -6.82 15.30
N GLU A 29 -26.16 -5.99 14.88
CA GLU A 29 -26.64 -5.94 13.49
C GLU A 29 -25.73 -5.15 12.53
N GLN A 30 -24.73 -4.43 13.04
CA GLN A 30 -23.83 -3.64 12.20
C GLN A 30 -22.92 -4.51 11.32
N PHE A 31 -22.60 -3.97 10.14
CA PHE A 31 -21.60 -4.57 9.26
C PHE A 31 -20.23 -4.58 9.94
N LEU A 32 -19.63 -5.77 10.07
CA LEU A 32 -18.38 -6.04 10.80
C LEU A 32 -18.50 -5.97 12.34
N SER A 33 -19.70 -6.16 12.89
CA SER A 33 -19.86 -6.32 14.34
C SER A 33 -18.97 -7.47 14.85
N ALA A 34 -18.33 -7.21 15.99
CA ALA A 34 -17.50 -8.19 16.66
C ALA A 34 -18.41 -9.23 17.34
N ASP A 35 -18.29 -10.49 16.95
CA ASP A 35 -18.96 -11.60 17.63
C ASP A 35 -18.02 -12.18 18.69
N ALA A 36 -18.40 -12.07 19.96
CA ALA A 36 -17.61 -12.53 21.09
C ALA A 36 -17.31 -14.05 21.05
N ASN A 37 -18.25 -14.86 20.54
CA ASN A 37 -18.04 -16.29 20.39
C ASN A 37 -17.01 -16.57 19.29
N GLU A 38 -17.12 -15.86 18.17
CA GLU A 38 -16.20 -15.98 17.03
C GLU A 38 -14.78 -15.52 17.41
N ILE A 39 -14.66 -14.44 18.20
CA ILE A 39 -13.39 -13.94 18.77
C ILE A 39 -12.76 -14.98 19.72
N LYS A 40 -13.57 -15.57 20.60
CA LYS A 40 -13.11 -16.60 21.54
C LYS A 40 -12.60 -17.84 20.79
N GLU A 41 -13.35 -18.30 19.78
CA GLU A 41 -12.95 -19.42 18.92
C GLU A 41 -11.61 -19.13 18.22
N VAL A 42 -11.44 -17.92 17.66
CA VAL A 42 -10.18 -17.50 17.01
C VAL A 42 -9.02 -17.52 18.01
N SER A 43 -9.22 -16.97 19.21
CA SER A 43 -8.19 -16.93 20.25
C SER A 43 -7.80 -18.33 20.76
N GLU A 44 -8.77 -19.23 20.89
CA GLU A 44 -8.51 -20.62 21.29
C GLU A 44 -7.77 -21.38 20.19
N HIS A 45 -8.17 -21.20 18.93
CA HIS A 45 -7.49 -21.81 17.79
C HIS A 45 -6.06 -21.27 17.63
N SER A 46 -5.85 -19.96 17.82
CA SER A 46 -4.53 -19.35 17.64
C SER A 46 -3.49 -19.90 18.62
N LYS A 47 -3.89 -20.26 19.85
CA LYS A 47 -3.03 -20.93 20.84
C LYS A 47 -2.50 -22.29 20.36
N GLN A 48 -3.22 -22.97 19.46
CA GLN A 48 -2.80 -24.25 18.88
C GLN A 48 -1.76 -24.06 17.76
N VAL A 49 -1.68 -22.86 17.18
CA VAL A 49 -0.78 -22.54 16.08
C VAL A 49 0.59 -22.13 16.62
N LYS A 50 1.59 -22.99 16.44
CA LYS A 50 2.99 -22.63 16.71
C LYS A 50 3.50 -21.67 15.63
N PHE A 51 3.35 -20.37 15.85
CA PHE A 51 3.84 -19.34 14.94
C PHE A 51 5.11 -18.67 15.47
N LYS A 52 6.18 -18.71 14.68
CA LYS A 52 7.38 -17.90 14.91
C LYS A 52 7.38 -16.72 13.94
N THR A 53 7.42 -15.51 14.49
CA THR A 53 7.45 -14.27 13.70
C THR A 53 8.67 -14.25 12.78
N GLN A 54 8.42 -14.08 11.48
CA GLN A 54 9.46 -13.97 10.46
C GLN A 54 9.58 -12.52 10.01
N ILE A 55 10.76 -11.95 10.18
CA ILE A 55 11.07 -10.57 9.76
C ILE A 55 11.28 -10.54 8.24
N VAL A 56 10.66 -9.56 7.60
CA VAL A 56 10.83 -9.26 6.18
C VAL A 56 11.85 -8.14 6.05
N TRP A 57 13.13 -8.49 6.03
CA TRP A 57 14.25 -7.54 6.02
C TRP A 57 14.21 -6.51 4.89
N ARG A 58 13.65 -6.88 3.73
CA ARG A 58 13.39 -5.94 2.64
C ARG A 58 12.49 -4.78 3.08
N ASN A 59 11.39 -5.08 3.78
CA ASN A 59 10.46 -4.06 4.26
C ASN A 59 11.14 -3.20 5.33
N VAL A 60 11.91 -3.81 6.24
CA VAL A 60 12.71 -3.09 7.24
C VAL A 60 13.63 -2.07 6.56
N ALA A 61 14.44 -2.51 5.58
CA ALA A 61 15.36 -1.62 4.86
C ALA A 61 14.64 -0.46 4.15
N LEU A 62 13.49 -0.74 3.52
CA LEU A 62 12.71 0.28 2.81
C LEU A 62 12.05 1.28 3.76
N PHE A 63 11.49 0.83 4.88
CA PHE A 63 10.96 1.73 5.91
C PHE A 63 12.09 2.54 6.54
N SER A 64 13.24 1.95 6.85
CA SER A 64 14.41 2.69 7.36
C SER A 64 14.85 3.76 6.36
N ALA A 65 14.98 3.43 5.08
CA ALA A 65 15.33 4.39 4.04
C ALA A 65 14.30 5.52 3.91
N LEU A 66 13.00 5.19 3.98
CA LEU A 66 11.92 6.18 3.95
C LEU A 66 12.00 7.17 5.13
N HIS A 67 12.29 6.67 6.34
CA HIS A 67 12.44 7.53 7.52
C HIS A 67 13.72 8.37 7.48
N VAL A 68 14.83 7.85 6.95
CA VAL A 68 16.04 8.67 6.73
C VAL A 68 15.76 9.75 5.69
N ALA A 69 15.09 9.40 4.59
CA ALA A 69 14.70 10.37 3.56
C ALA A 69 13.73 11.43 4.10
N SER A 70 12.83 11.07 5.02
CA SER A 70 11.89 12.02 5.63
C SER A 70 12.61 13.03 6.52
N LEU A 71 13.70 12.67 7.20
CA LEU A 71 14.54 13.64 7.95
C LEU A 71 15.16 14.69 7.01
N VAL A 72 15.68 14.26 5.86
CA VAL A 72 16.18 15.17 4.81
C VAL A 72 15.04 16.00 4.22
N GLY A 73 13.86 15.41 4.07
CA GLY A 73 12.64 16.08 3.64
C GLY A 73 12.20 17.19 4.60
N ILE A 74 12.23 16.94 5.91
CA ILE A 74 11.91 17.92 6.96
C ILE A 74 12.88 19.11 6.90
N TYR A 75 14.18 18.84 6.78
CA TYR A 75 15.16 19.91 6.62
C TYR A 75 14.87 20.78 5.38
N GLN A 76 14.60 20.15 4.22
CA GLN A 76 14.24 20.88 3.01
C GLN A 76 12.93 21.66 3.17
N PHE A 77 11.94 21.06 3.83
CA PHE A 77 10.62 21.66 4.05
C PHE A 77 10.70 22.93 4.89
N ILE A 78 11.51 22.93 5.95
CA ILE A 78 11.62 24.06 6.87
C ILE A 78 12.51 25.17 6.30
N PHE A 79 13.65 24.81 5.69
CA PHE A 79 14.71 25.79 5.40
C PHE A 79 14.86 26.16 3.92
N LEU A 80 14.41 25.31 2.98
CA LEU A 80 14.75 25.46 1.56
C LEU A 80 13.52 25.56 0.63
N ALA A 81 12.37 25.03 1.04
CA ALA A 81 11.20 24.93 0.20
C ALA A 81 10.57 26.30 -0.09
N LYS A 82 10.25 26.55 -1.36
CA LYS A 82 9.48 27.73 -1.78
C LYS A 82 8.00 27.53 -1.46
N TRP A 83 7.27 28.64 -1.28
CA TRP A 83 5.83 28.63 -1.02
C TRP A 83 5.00 27.76 -1.99
N PRO A 84 5.25 27.73 -3.31
CA PRO A 84 4.50 26.84 -4.21
C PRO A 84 4.73 25.36 -3.93
N THR A 85 5.96 24.97 -3.57
CA THR A 85 6.28 23.58 -3.19
C THR A 85 5.57 23.18 -1.91
N LEU A 86 5.53 24.09 -0.93
CA LEU A 86 4.82 23.89 0.33
C LEU A 86 3.31 23.74 0.11
N PHE A 87 2.71 24.64 -0.69
CA PHE A 87 1.30 24.56 -1.04
C PHE A 87 0.97 23.24 -1.75
N TRP A 88 1.76 22.89 -2.77
CA TRP A 88 1.57 21.64 -3.51
C TRP A 88 1.68 20.40 -2.63
N TYR A 89 2.67 20.37 -1.72
CA TYR A 89 2.80 19.31 -0.73
C TYR A 89 1.55 19.18 0.15
N CYS A 90 1.07 20.30 0.71
CA CYS A 90 -0.13 20.30 1.55
C CYS A 90 -1.37 19.83 0.77
N THR A 91 -1.52 20.23 -0.50
CA THR A 91 -2.59 19.74 -1.38
C THR A 91 -2.48 18.24 -1.59
N CYS A 92 -1.30 17.72 -1.95
CA CYS A 92 -1.09 16.28 -2.14
C CYS A 92 -1.38 15.48 -0.86
N TRP A 93 -0.94 16.00 0.29
CA TRP A 93 -1.17 15.38 1.59
C TRP A 93 -2.68 15.31 1.92
N LEU A 94 -3.41 16.42 1.74
CA LEU A 94 -4.86 16.46 1.94
C LEU A 94 -5.60 15.50 1.01
N MET A 95 -5.20 15.44 -0.26
CA MET A 95 -5.78 14.50 -1.23
C MET A 95 -5.51 13.05 -0.82
N GLY A 96 -4.28 12.72 -0.43
CA GLY A 96 -3.92 11.38 0.06
C GLY A 96 -4.73 10.98 1.29
N VAL A 97 -4.80 11.86 2.30
CA VAL A 97 -5.59 11.64 3.53
C VAL A 97 -7.07 11.44 3.21
N MET A 98 -7.63 12.23 2.30
CA MET A 98 -9.02 12.08 1.86
C MET A 98 -9.26 10.74 1.14
N GLY A 99 -8.32 10.31 0.29
CA GLY A 99 -8.36 9.01 -0.38
C GLY A 99 -8.47 7.84 0.59
N ILE A 100 -7.75 7.89 1.71
CA ILE A 100 -7.82 6.88 2.77
C ILE A 100 -9.09 7.04 3.60
N THR A 101 -9.32 8.23 4.16
CA THR A 101 -10.37 8.43 5.18
C THR A 101 -11.78 8.41 4.59
N ALA A 102 -12.02 9.15 3.50
CA ALA A 102 -13.31 9.17 2.82
C ALA A 102 -13.46 7.97 1.89
N GLY A 103 -12.40 7.57 1.20
CA GLY A 103 -12.38 6.42 0.29
C GLY A 103 -12.21 5.09 1.03
N ALA A 104 -10.96 4.61 1.13
CA ALA A 104 -10.64 3.24 1.59
C ALA A 104 -11.37 2.86 2.88
N HIS A 105 -11.36 3.75 3.87
CA HIS A 105 -11.97 3.55 5.17
C HIS A 105 -13.51 3.56 5.14
N ARG A 106 -14.13 4.71 4.86
CA ARG A 106 -15.59 4.87 5.01
C ARG A 106 -16.40 4.30 3.85
N LEU A 107 -15.95 4.52 2.61
CA LEU A 107 -16.69 4.09 1.42
C LEU A 107 -16.54 2.60 1.17
N TRP A 108 -15.30 2.12 1.07
CA TRP A 108 -15.03 0.75 0.63
C TRP A 108 -14.96 -0.24 1.79
N SER A 109 -14.30 0.08 2.91
CA SER A 109 -14.21 -0.86 4.04
C SER A 109 -15.49 -0.96 4.85
N HIS A 110 -16.06 0.16 5.28
CA HIS A 110 -17.23 0.18 6.17
C HIS A 110 -18.59 0.29 5.47
N ARG A 111 -18.62 0.57 4.17
CA ARG A 111 -19.86 0.78 3.41
C ARG A 111 -20.76 1.85 4.06
N SER A 112 -20.17 2.86 4.71
CA SER A 112 -20.90 3.88 5.48
C SER A 112 -21.72 4.82 4.61
N TYR A 113 -21.40 4.92 3.32
CA TYR A 113 -22.16 5.70 2.34
C TYR A 113 -21.99 5.13 0.94
N LYS A 114 -22.84 5.55 0.00
CA LYS A 114 -22.76 5.19 -1.42
C LYS A 114 -22.31 6.40 -2.23
N ALA A 115 -21.41 6.18 -3.19
CA ALA A 115 -20.90 7.22 -4.07
C ALA A 115 -21.16 6.87 -5.55
N ARG A 116 -21.48 7.89 -6.35
CA ARG A 116 -21.55 7.74 -7.83
C ARG A 116 -20.14 7.55 -8.40
N TRP A 117 -20.06 7.02 -9.62
CA TRP A 117 -18.78 6.68 -10.26
C TRP A 117 -17.76 7.85 -10.32
N PRO A 118 -18.12 9.14 -10.51
CA PRO A 118 -17.11 10.20 -10.56
C PRO A 118 -16.43 10.41 -9.21
N ALA A 119 -17.21 10.38 -8.12
CA ALA A 119 -16.68 10.50 -6.77
C ALA A 119 -15.83 9.29 -6.39
N ARG A 120 -16.24 8.07 -6.80
CA ARG A 120 -15.43 6.85 -6.61
C ARG A 120 -14.09 6.92 -7.35
N LEU A 121 -14.10 7.39 -8.60
CA LEU A 121 -12.90 7.54 -9.40
C LEU A 121 -11.94 8.56 -8.77
N PHE A 122 -12.47 9.71 -8.34
CA PHE A 122 -11.69 10.73 -7.64
C PHE A 122 -11.07 10.19 -6.35
N LEU A 123 -11.86 9.52 -5.50
CA LEU A 123 -11.36 8.94 -4.25
C LEU A 123 -10.34 7.83 -4.49
N MET A 124 -10.48 7.06 -5.56
CA MET A 124 -9.50 6.03 -5.95
C MET A 124 -8.18 6.66 -6.39
N PHE A 125 -8.24 7.74 -7.17
CA PHE A 125 -7.06 8.52 -7.55
C PHE A 125 -6.35 9.08 -6.31
N CYS A 126 -7.10 9.75 -5.43
CA CYS A 126 -6.61 10.25 -4.16
C CYS A 126 -5.99 9.15 -3.28
N ASN A 127 -6.61 7.97 -3.21
CA ASN A 127 -6.06 6.82 -2.50
C ASN A 127 -4.72 6.36 -3.10
N SER A 128 -4.62 6.36 -4.43
CA SER A 128 -3.40 5.96 -5.13
C SER A 128 -2.23 6.93 -4.84
N MET A 129 -2.52 8.21 -4.58
CA MET A 129 -1.52 9.19 -4.11
C MET A 129 -1.05 8.94 -2.68
N ALA A 130 -1.92 8.40 -1.81
CA ALA A 130 -1.61 8.20 -0.40
C ALA A 130 -0.54 7.13 -0.18
N PHE A 131 -0.39 6.20 -1.13
CA PHE A 131 0.59 5.11 -1.13
C PHE A 131 0.71 4.43 0.25
N GLN A 132 -0.42 4.17 0.92
CA GLN A 132 -0.48 3.38 2.15
C GLN A 132 -0.28 1.89 1.82
N ALA A 133 0.93 1.59 1.35
CA ALA A 133 1.26 0.33 0.74
C ALA A 133 2.74 0.02 0.89
N SER A 134 3.03 -1.17 1.42
CA SER A 134 4.34 -1.78 1.26
C SER A 134 4.74 -1.81 -0.22
N PHE A 135 6.03 -1.66 -0.52
CA PHE A 135 6.70 -1.66 -1.84
C PHE A 135 6.46 -2.91 -2.76
N LEU A 136 5.40 -3.68 -2.57
CA LEU A 136 5.01 -4.81 -3.41
C LEU A 136 3.91 -4.41 -4.42
N PRO A 137 3.84 -5.06 -5.59
CA PRO A 137 2.94 -4.74 -6.70
C PRO A 137 1.46 -5.10 -6.46
N PHE A 138 1.01 -5.32 -5.22
CA PHE A 138 -0.32 -5.89 -4.93
C PHE A 138 -1.16 -5.12 -3.90
N ASN A 139 -0.82 -3.88 -3.57
CA ASN A 139 -1.56 -3.13 -2.56
C ASN A 139 -2.46 -2.07 -3.21
N ASP A 140 -3.74 -2.43 -3.31
CA ASP A 140 -4.84 -1.61 -3.77
C ASP A 140 -5.88 -1.48 -2.66
N VAL A 141 -6.94 -0.70 -2.90
CA VAL A 141 -8.04 -0.52 -1.94
C VAL A 141 -8.64 -1.85 -1.49
N ILE A 142 -8.65 -2.89 -2.33
CA ILE A 142 -9.24 -4.19 -1.98
C ILE A 142 -8.44 -4.87 -0.87
N GLU A 143 -7.09 -4.85 -0.95
CA GLU A 143 -6.26 -5.40 0.13
C GLU A 143 -6.36 -4.57 1.41
N TRP A 144 -6.31 -3.23 1.31
CA TRP A 144 -6.47 -2.35 2.46
C TRP A 144 -7.81 -2.60 3.16
N SER A 145 -8.89 -2.69 2.38
CA SER A 145 -10.22 -2.95 2.93
C SER A 145 -10.37 -4.34 3.52
N ARG A 146 -9.73 -5.38 2.95
CA ARG A 146 -9.71 -6.71 3.57
C ARG A 146 -9.05 -6.66 4.95
N ASP A 147 -7.85 -6.09 5.03
CA ASP A 147 -7.10 -6.03 6.29
C ASP A 147 -7.84 -5.18 7.34
N HIS A 148 -8.44 -4.06 6.93
CA HIS A 148 -9.26 -3.22 7.80
C HIS A 148 -10.55 -3.91 8.28
N ARG A 149 -11.22 -4.68 7.41
CA ARG A 149 -12.37 -5.50 7.79
C ARG A 149 -11.98 -6.60 8.78
N CYS A 150 -10.81 -7.24 8.60
CA CYS A 150 -10.28 -8.20 9.58
C CYS A 150 -10.03 -7.55 10.94
N HIS A 151 -9.41 -6.37 10.93
CA HIS A 151 -9.12 -5.61 12.15
C HIS A 151 -10.38 -5.32 12.95
N HIS A 152 -11.47 -4.87 12.31
CA HIS A 152 -12.73 -4.61 13.02
C HIS A 152 -13.44 -5.88 13.51
N LYS A 153 -13.45 -6.94 12.71
CA LYS A 153 -14.23 -8.15 13.04
C LYS A 153 -13.57 -8.99 14.13
N TRP A 154 -12.24 -9.05 14.14
CA TRP A 154 -11.48 -9.89 15.07
C TRP A 154 -10.43 -9.10 15.84
N THR A 155 -10.79 -7.89 16.26
CA THR A 155 -9.97 -6.97 17.08
C THR A 155 -9.30 -7.70 18.24
N ASP A 156 -8.04 -7.36 18.51
CA ASP A 156 -7.24 -7.91 19.63
C ASP A 156 -6.99 -9.43 19.60
N THR A 157 -7.29 -10.10 18.48
CA THR A 157 -6.93 -11.51 18.25
C THR A 157 -5.73 -11.65 17.31
N ASP A 158 -5.23 -12.88 17.13
CA ASP A 158 -4.17 -13.14 16.14
C ASP A 158 -4.67 -13.09 14.67
N ALA A 159 -5.97 -12.89 14.45
CA ALA A 159 -6.56 -12.59 13.14
C ALA A 159 -6.59 -11.08 12.83
N ASP A 160 -6.33 -10.21 13.82
CA ASP A 160 -6.13 -8.78 13.61
C ASP A 160 -4.72 -8.53 13.03
N PRO A 161 -4.60 -7.93 11.82
CA PRO A 161 -3.31 -7.66 11.19
C PRO A 161 -2.36 -6.81 12.05
N HIS A 162 -2.90 -5.87 12.82
CA HIS A 162 -2.14 -4.92 13.64
C HIS A 162 -2.58 -4.94 15.11
N ASN A 163 -2.80 -6.15 15.61
CA ASN A 163 -3.19 -6.46 16.99
C ASN A 163 -2.39 -5.67 18.03
N THR A 164 -3.10 -4.88 18.83
CA THR A 164 -2.52 -3.97 19.84
C THR A 164 -1.94 -4.71 21.05
N THR A 165 -2.45 -5.90 21.37
CA THR A 165 -1.97 -6.74 22.48
C THR A 165 -0.53 -7.23 22.28
N ARG A 166 -0.01 -7.20 21.05
CA ARG A 166 1.38 -7.53 20.69
C ARG A 166 2.36 -6.38 20.94
N GLY A 167 1.88 -5.26 21.47
CA GLY A 167 2.67 -4.10 21.88
C GLY A 167 2.61 -2.94 20.88
N MET A 168 2.90 -1.74 21.40
CA MET A 168 2.78 -0.47 20.67
C MET A 168 3.55 -0.45 19.35
N PHE A 169 4.81 -0.90 19.35
CA PHE A 169 5.63 -0.91 18.15
C PHE A 169 5.05 -1.82 17.06
N PHE A 170 4.50 -2.97 17.44
CA PHE A 170 3.89 -3.90 16.49
C PHE A 170 2.69 -3.27 15.79
N ALA A 171 1.75 -2.70 16.56
CA ALA A 171 0.57 -2.04 16.01
C ALA A 171 0.89 -0.79 15.19
N HIS A 172 1.91 -0.02 15.59
CA HIS A 172 2.29 1.21 14.91
C HIS A 172 2.93 0.97 13.53
N MET A 173 3.91 0.06 13.44
CA MET A 173 4.63 -0.21 12.18
C MET A 173 5.21 -1.61 12.08
N GLY A 174 5.42 -2.30 13.20
CA GLY A 174 6.07 -3.62 13.25
C GLY A 174 5.36 -4.68 12.42
N TRP A 175 4.02 -4.64 12.35
CA TRP A 175 3.21 -5.56 11.55
C TRP A 175 3.53 -5.51 10.05
N LEU A 176 3.97 -4.36 9.53
CA LEU A 176 4.39 -4.19 8.13
C LEU A 176 5.77 -4.79 7.84
N MET A 177 6.56 -5.04 8.87
CA MET A 177 7.94 -5.54 8.78
C MET A 177 8.05 -7.05 9.02
N VAL A 178 6.94 -7.73 9.31
CA VAL A 178 6.92 -9.16 9.56
C VAL A 178 5.90 -9.86 8.68
N ARG A 179 6.00 -11.18 8.56
CA ARG A 179 4.96 -11.98 7.92
C ARG A 179 3.71 -11.99 8.79
N LYS A 180 2.55 -11.76 8.16
CA LYS A 180 1.23 -11.87 8.80
C LYS A 180 1.04 -13.24 9.43
N HIS A 181 0.37 -13.29 10.58
CA HIS A 181 0.00 -14.52 11.26
C HIS A 181 -0.92 -15.39 10.37
N PRO A 182 -0.86 -16.73 10.42
CA PRO A 182 -1.72 -17.61 9.63
C PRO A 182 -3.21 -17.33 9.81
N GLU A 183 -3.63 -16.94 11.02
CA GLU A 183 -5.03 -16.61 11.31
C GLU A 183 -5.54 -15.41 10.51
N VAL A 184 -4.71 -14.40 10.28
CA VAL A 184 -5.07 -13.26 9.41
C VAL A 184 -5.41 -13.72 8.00
N LYS A 185 -4.66 -14.70 7.46
CA LYS A 185 -4.93 -15.27 6.13
C LYS A 185 -6.17 -16.15 6.13
N ARG A 186 -6.32 -17.00 7.14
CA ARG A 186 -7.45 -17.93 7.29
C ARG A 186 -8.77 -17.16 7.40
N LYS A 187 -8.89 -16.30 8.41
CA LYS A 187 -10.10 -15.50 8.64
C LYS A 187 -10.31 -14.44 7.56
N GLY A 188 -9.24 -13.82 7.06
CA GLY A 188 -9.32 -12.87 5.95
C GLY A 188 -9.85 -13.47 4.64
N SER A 189 -9.66 -14.78 4.40
CA SER A 189 -10.24 -15.48 3.25
C SER A 189 -11.74 -15.76 3.37
N GLN A 190 -12.29 -15.69 4.59
CA GLN A 190 -13.71 -15.91 4.90
C GLN A 190 -14.53 -14.61 4.79
N LEU A 191 -13.86 -13.46 4.64
CA LEU A 191 -14.55 -12.19 4.46
C LEU A 191 -15.17 -12.11 3.06
N ASP A 192 -16.42 -11.65 3.01
CA ASP A 192 -17.03 -11.24 1.76
C ASP A 192 -16.37 -9.95 1.26
N LEU A 193 -15.71 -10.06 0.10
CA LEU A 193 -15.12 -8.95 -0.64
C LEU A 193 -15.76 -8.77 -2.02
N SER A 194 -16.86 -9.47 -2.31
CA SER A 194 -17.50 -9.47 -3.63
C SER A 194 -17.87 -8.06 -4.07
N ASP A 195 -18.26 -7.20 -3.14
CA ASP A 195 -18.55 -5.78 -3.39
C ASP A 195 -17.36 -5.00 -3.94
N LEU A 196 -16.16 -5.30 -3.46
CA LEU A 196 -14.92 -4.64 -3.89
C LEU A 196 -14.41 -5.19 -5.23
N PHE A 197 -14.51 -6.51 -5.42
CA PHE A 197 -14.11 -7.15 -6.68
C PHE A 197 -15.07 -6.83 -7.84
N ASN A 198 -16.35 -6.61 -7.55
CA ASN A 198 -17.34 -6.19 -8.53
C ASN A 198 -17.28 -4.67 -8.84
N ASP A 199 -16.45 -3.89 -8.14
CA ASP A 199 -16.23 -2.48 -8.43
C ASP A 199 -15.26 -2.32 -9.63
N PRO A 200 -15.73 -1.86 -10.81
CA PRO A 200 -14.87 -1.71 -11.98
C PRO A 200 -13.75 -0.69 -11.79
N ILE A 201 -13.92 0.30 -10.90
CA ILE A 201 -12.91 1.32 -10.59
C ILE A 201 -11.78 0.71 -9.76
N LEU A 202 -12.11 -0.18 -8.81
CA LEU A 202 -11.09 -0.89 -8.03
C LEU A 202 -10.39 -1.97 -8.86
N ALA A 203 -11.12 -2.66 -9.74
CA ALA A 203 -10.53 -3.57 -10.71
C ALA A 203 -9.53 -2.83 -11.62
N PHE A 204 -9.88 -1.61 -12.06
CA PHE A 204 -8.98 -0.74 -12.81
C PHE A 204 -7.74 -0.37 -11.99
N GLN A 205 -7.90 0.08 -10.73
CA GLN A 205 -6.78 0.42 -9.85
C GLN A 205 -5.82 -0.76 -9.69
N ARG A 206 -6.34 -1.94 -9.32
CA ARG A 206 -5.56 -3.17 -9.16
C ARG A 206 -4.80 -3.56 -10.42
N ARG A 207 -5.38 -3.32 -11.61
CA ARG A 207 -4.76 -3.69 -12.89
C ARG A 207 -3.68 -2.71 -13.36
N TYR A 208 -3.87 -1.41 -13.18
CA TYR A 208 -3.06 -0.40 -13.88
C TYR A 208 -2.18 0.47 -12.98
N CYS A 209 -2.46 0.56 -11.67
CA CYS A 209 -1.78 1.54 -10.82
C CYS A 209 -0.27 1.25 -10.72
N SER A 210 0.16 0.00 -10.51
CA SER A 210 1.58 -0.36 -10.45
C SER A 210 2.31 -0.15 -11.79
N THR A 211 1.66 -0.45 -12.92
CA THR A 211 2.21 -0.22 -14.26
C THR A 211 2.38 1.26 -14.55
N LEU A 212 1.37 2.08 -14.26
CA LEU A 212 1.41 3.53 -14.49
C LEU A 212 2.47 4.22 -13.65
N HIS A 213 2.58 3.87 -12.35
CA HIS A 213 3.66 4.40 -11.52
C HIS A 213 5.04 3.96 -12.03
N GLY A 214 5.20 2.70 -12.45
CA GLY A 214 6.43 2.23 -13.09
C GLY A 214 6.82 3.04 -14.33
N THR A 215 5.87 3.35 -15.22
CA THR A 215 6.09 4.18 -16.40
C THR A 215 6.41 5.63 -16.06
N TRP A 216 5.73 6.23 -15.08
CA TRP A 216 5.97 7.63 -14.70
C TRP A 216 7.30 7.86 -13.97
N LEU A 217 7.87 6.81 -13.36
CA LEU A 217 9.23 6.88 -12.80
C LEU A 217 10.29 7.14 -13.87
N ILE A 218 10.04 6.76 -15.14
CA ILE A 218 10.93 7.08 -16.27
C ILE A 218 11.03 8.61 -16.43
N ASN A 219 9.90 9.32 -16.46
CA ASN A 219 9.89 10.77 -16.66
C ASN A 219 10.42 11.58 -15.46
N SER A 220 10.72 10.92 -14.33
CA SER A 220 11.15 11.59 -13.10
C SER A 220 12.52 11.12 -12.61
N LEU A 221 12.65 9.86 -12.18
CA LEU A 221 13.92 9.33 -11.66
C LEU A 221 15.00 9.26 -12.75
N ALA A 222 14.60 8.98 -14.01
CA ALA A 222 15.52 8.88 -15.15
C ALA A 222 16.09 10.24 -15.60
N HIS A 223 15.65 11.33 -14.99
CA HIS A 223 16.16 12.68 -15.22
C HIS A 223 16.91 13.28 -14.02
N LYS A 224 17.07 12.52 -12.92
CA LYS A 224 17.60 13.07 -11.68
C LYS A 224 18.59 12.18 -10.93
N TYR A 225 18.42 10.86 -10.93
CA TYR A 225 19.21 9.96 -10.09
C TYR A 225 19.81 8.80 -10.90
N GLY A 226 21.09 8.92 -11.27
CA GLY A 226 21.81 7.95 -12.10
C GLY A 226 23.13 8.54 -12.64
N PHE A 227 23.71 7.88 -13.64
CA PHE A 227 25.00 8.28 -14.24
C PHE A 227 24.81 8.91 -15.63
N LYS A 228 25.74 9.76 -16.08
CA LYS A 228 25.68 10.44 -17.39
C LYS A 228 26.94 10.18 -18.24
N PRO A 229 27.13 8.95 -18.75
CA PRO A 229 28.34 8.60 -19.48
C PRO A 229 28.41 9.18 -20.91
N TYR A 230 27.27 9.51 -21.54
CA TYR A 230 27.23 9.95 -22.95
C TYR A 230 27.15 11.47 -23.08
N ASN A 231 26.27 12.11 -22.33
CA ASN A 231 26.12 13.56 -22.37
C ASN A 231 25.89 14.11 -20.95
N PRO A 232 26.92 14.74 -20.33
CA PRO A 232 26.81 15.28 -18.97
C PRO A 232 25.97 16.57 -18.90
N ASN A 233 25.76 17.25 -20.03
CA ASN A 233 25.10 18.56 -20.10
C ASN A 233 23.56 18.49 -20.13
N ILE A 234 22.99 17.30 -20.27
CA ILE A 234 21.53 17.07 -20.27
C ILE A 234 21.09 16.43 -18.94
N THR A 235 19.82 16.60 -18.56
CA THR A 235 19.28 16.02 -17.31
C THR A 235 19.11 14.49 -17.28
N PRO A 236 18.81 13.79 -18.40
CA PRO A 236 18.67 12.32 -18.44
C PRO A 236 19.88 11.56 -17.88
N VAL A 237 19.62 10.46 -17.19
CA VAL A 237 20.63 9.61 -16.55
C VAL A 237 20.39 8.13 -16.86
N GLU A 238 21.46 7.35 -16.88
CA GLU A 238 21.43 5.89 -16.91
C GLU A 238 21.00 5.34 -15.55
N SER A 239 20.07 4.37 -15.53
CA SER A 239 19.60 3.74 -14.30
C SER A 239 19.24 2.26 -14.50
N LEU A 240 19.98 1.39 -13.80
CA LEU A 240 19.74 -0.05 -13.77
C LEU A 240 18.33 -0.40 -13.29
N TRP A 241 17.84 0.32 -12.28
CA TRP A 241 16.50 0.14 -11.72
C TRP A 241 15.42 0.39 -12.77
N LEU A 242 15.59 1.45 -13.57
CA LEU A 242 14.61 1.83 -14.58
C LEU A 242 14.59 0.85 -15.75
N ALA A 243 15.72 0.31 -16.17
CA ALA A 243 15.71 -0.71 -17.22
C ALA A 243 14.94 -1.98 -16.80
N VAL A 244 14.98 -2.35 -15.51
CA VAL A 244 14.18 -3.47 -15.00
C VAL A 244 12.70 -3.10 -14.91
N THR A 245 12.36 -1.93 -14.36
CA THR A 245 10.95 -1.55 -14.12
C THR A 245 10.21 -1.05 -15.37
N ALA A 246 10.95 -0.56 -16.36
CA ALA A 246 10.44 -0.04 -17.64
C ALA A 246 10.91 -0.88 -18.84
N MET A 247 11.27 -2.14 -18.61
CA MET A 247 11.51 -3.15 -19.67
C MET A 247 12.58 -2.80 -20.72
N GLY A 248 13.53 -1.93 -20.39
CA GLY A 248 14.61 -1.52 -21.31
C GLY A 248 14.95 -0.03 -21.29
N GLU A 249 14.05 0.82 -20.77
CA GLU A 249 14.18 2.29 -20.82
C GLU A 249 15.16 2.90 -19.78
N GLY A 250 16.05 2.10 -19.20
CA GLY A 250 17.04 2.59 -18.24
C GLY A 250 18.21 3.33 -18.87
N GLY A 251 18.39 3.18 -20.18
CA GLY A 251 19.39 3.87 -20.99
C GLY A 251 19.05 5.33 -21.28
N HIS A 252 18.54 6.08 -20.30
CA HIS A 252 17.89 7.36 -20.61
C HIS A 252 18.87 8.46 -21.02
N ASN A 253 20.13 8.42 -20.54
CA ASN A 253 21.17 9.34 -21.02
C ASN A 253 21.59 8.99 -22.44
N TYR A 254 21.70 7.69 -22.76
CA TYR A 254 21.97 7.19 -24.11
C TYR A 254 20.84 7.57 -25.07
N HIS A 255 19.60 7.27 -24.72
CA HIS A 255 18.43 7.54 -25.55
C HIS A 255 18.30 9.02 -25.92
N HIS A 256 18.50 9.93 -24.97
CA HIS A 256 18.46 11.38 -25.29
C HIS A 256 19.68 11.86 -26.09
N THR A 257 20.81 11.15 -26.01
CA THR A 257 22.00 11.45 -26.83
C THR A 257 21.85 10.90 -28.24
N PHE A 258 21.24 9.72 -28.38
CA PHE A 258 21.05 8.98 -29.63
C PHE A 258 19.59 8.52 -29.80
N PRO A 259 18.66 9.45 -30.06
CA PRO A 259 17.22 9.17 -30.01
C PRO A 259 16.71 8.23 -31.12
N GLN A 260 17.51 8.02 -32.16
CA GLN A 260 17.16 7.14 -33.28
C GLN A 260 17.66 5.70 -33.10
N ASP A 261 18.49 5.42 -32.10
CA ASP A 261 18.92 4.05 -31.85
C ASP A 261 17.76 3.22 -31.28
N TYR A 262 17.36 2.16 -31.99
CA TYR A 262 16.22 1.35 -31.59
C TYR A 262 16.42 0.63 -30.24
N ARG A 263 17.69 0.46 -29.81
CA ARG A 263 18.05 -0.27 -28.58
C ARG A 263 17.87 0.56 -27.32
N THR A 264 17.69 1.88 -27.44
CA THR A 264 17.57 2.86 -26.36
C THR A 264 18.68 2.79 -25.27
N SER A 265 19.77 2.06 -25.51
CA SER A 265 20.89 1.83 -24.59
C SER A 265 22.12 1.28 -25.32
N GLU A 266 23.33 1.57 -24.82
CA GLU A 266 24.60 1.10 -25.41
C GLU A 266 25.01 -0.30 -24.93
N TYR A 267 25.16 -0.50 -23.60
CA TYR A 267 25.73 -1.74 -23.04
C TYR A 267 25.24 -2.19 -21.64
N VAL A 268 24.51 -1.38 -20.86
CA VAL A 268 24.46 -1.60 -19.39
C VAL A 268 23.34 -2.50 -18.86
N LEU A 269 22.38 -2.97 -19.67
CA LEU A 269 21.56 -4.10 -19.25
C LEU A 269 21.40 -5.13 -20.35
N HIS A 270 21.99 -6.30 -20.15
CA HIS A 270 21.57 -7.53 -20.82
C HIS A 270 20.06 -7.80 -20.71
N PHE A 271 19.35 -7.06 -19.84
CA PHE A 271 17.91 -7.07 -19.65
C PHE A 271 17.21 -5.89 -20.34
N ASN A 272 17.17 -5.90 -21.67
CA ASN A 272 16.34 -4.99 -22.47
C ASN A 272 15.28 -5.83 -23.22
N VAL A 273 14.13 -5.99 -22.57
CA VAL A 273 13.05 -6.87 -23.04
C VAL A 273 12.40 -6.29 -24.31
N THR A 274 12.27 -4.97 -24.39
CA THR A 274 11.77 -4.28 -25.59
C THR A 274 12.67 -4.55 -26.80
N LYS A 275 13.99 -4.41 -26.63
CA LYS A 275 14.97 -4.72 -27.67
C LYS A 275 14.87 -6.17 -28.14
N LEU A 276 14.80 -7.13 -27.20
CA LEU A 276 14.63 -8.56 -27.54
C LEU A 276 13.34 -8.81 -28.33
N PHE A 277 12.24 -8.16 -27.98
CA PHE A 277 10.98 -8.28 -28.71
C PHE A 277 11.10 -7.75 -30.14
N ILE A 278 11.72 -6.59 -30.34
CA ILE A 278 11.94 -6.02 -31.67
C ILE A 278 12.90 -6.91 -32.50
N ASP A 279 13.92 -7.51 -31.87
CA ASP A 279 14.80 -8.49 -32.53
C ASP A 279 14.02 -9.71 -33.03
N ILE A 280 13.05 -10.21 -32.25
CA ILE A 280 12.16 -11.30 -32.67
C ILE A 280 11.31 -10.87 -33.87
N LEU A 281 10.75 -9.65 -33.84
CA LEU A 281 9.99 -9.11 -34.98
C LEU A 281 10.86 -8.99 -36.23
N PHE A 282 12.10 -8.53 -36.09
CA PHE A 282 13.06 -8.46 -37.19
C PHE A 282 13.38 -9.86 -37.75
N PHE A 283 13.64 -10.83 -36.88
CA PHE A 283 13.87 -12.22 -37.26
C PHE A 283 12.69 -12.85 -38.02
N LEU A 284 11.46 -12.53 -37.60
CA LEU A 284 10.23 -12.97 -38.27
C LEU A 284 9.92 -12.19 -39.56
N GLY A 285 10.75 -11.21 -39.94
CA GLY A 285 10.53 -10.33 -41.09
C GLY A 285 9.39 -9.32 -40.90
N LEU A 286 8.93 -9.12 -39.67
CA LEU A 286 7.87 -8.17 -39.29
C LEU A 286 8.39 -6.77 -38.97
N ALA A 287 9.70 -6.63 -38.71
CA ALA A 287 10.39 -5.36 -38.56
C ALA A 287 11.59 -5.30 -39.53
N TYR A 288 11.94 -4.10 -39.99
CA TYR A 288 13.04 -3.85 -40.91
C TYR A 288 13.61 -2.43 -40.69
N ASP A 289 14.75 -2.12 -41.33
CA ASP A 289 15.46 -0.83 -41.21
C ASP A 289 15.83 -0.45 -39.76
N MET A 290 16.43 -1.41 -39.04
CA MET A 290 16.82 -1.26 -37.64
C MET A 290 17.99 -0.28 -37.50
N LYS A 291 17.72 0.92 -36.95
CA LYS A 291 18.72 1.99 -36.78
C LYS A 291 19.59 1.77 -35.55
N VAL A 292 20.91 1.72 -35.77
CA VAL A 292 21.92 1.43 -34.76
C VAL A 292 23.04 2.46 -34.86
N VAL A 293 23.42 3.04 -33.73
CA VAL A 293 24.61 3.89 -33.64
C VAL A 293 25.86 3.01 -33.73
N PRO A 294 26.79 3.30 -34.66
CA PRO A 294 28.05 2.58 -34.78
C PRO A 294 28.87 2.62 -33.49
N GLN A 295 29.54 1.52 -33.18
CA GLN A 295 30.55 1.49 -32.12
C GLN A 295 31.90 1.83 -32.77
N GLU A 296 32.57 2.87 -32.27
CA GLU A 296 33.97 3.16 -32.62
C GLU A 296 34.92 2.19 -31.89
#